data_AF-A0A2H6HHT0-F1
#
_entry.id   AF-A0A2H6HHT0-F1
#
_cell.length_a   1.000
_cell.length_b   1.000
_cell.length_c   1.000
_cell.angle_alpha   90.00
_cell.angle_beta   90.00
_cell.angle_gamma   90.00
#
_symmetry.space_group_name_H-M   'P 1'
#
loop_
_entity.id
_entity.type
_entity.pdbx_description
1 polymer ?
#
loop_
_entity_poly.entity_id
_entity_poly.type
_entity_poly.pdbx_seq_one_letter_code
_entity_poly.pdbx_strand_id
1 'polypeptide(L)'
;MSKLTKKLTKQCGKFLEPGETIEASVLTSAPGQYTALLAFGFLGPLINRKLQASKGTVVEGVYTKPAGTALLFPGGEMFLSTTSRGDLVVWKRNFRGRFSGIHARVPAGAIQTIESDKTKLRTKVTFLFSDGSGLRANVNGNGTFDEFSASLSQYGVESILV
;
A
#
# COMPACT_ATOMS: atom_id res chain seq x y z
N MET A 1 -4.26 2.47 -17.97
CA MET A 1 -3.47 1.35 -17.42
C MET A 1 -1.98 1.66 -17.40
N SER A 2 -1.42 1.85 -16.19
CA SER A 2 0.00 2.14 -15.96
C SER A 2 0.99 1.01 -16.37
N LYS A 3 2.27 1.36 -16.56
CA LYS A 3 3.36 0.37 -16.80
C LYS A 3 3.49 -0.63 -15.65
N LEU A 4 3.30 -0.17 -14.41
CA LEU A 4 3.35 -1.02 -13.23
C LEU A 4 2.22 -2.04 -13.22
N THR A 5 0.98 -1.59 -13.48
CA THR A 5 -0.20 -2.45 -13.58
C THR A 5 0.04 -3.57 -14.60
N LYS A 6 0.46 -3.22 -15.84
CA LYS A 6 0.76 -4.22 -16.89
C LYS A 6 1.79 -5.26 -16.45
N LYS A 7 2.85 -4.83 -15.75
CA LYS A 7 3.89 -5.73 -15.22
C LYS A 7 3.33 -6.67 -14.17
N LEU A 8 2.55 -6.16 -13.23
CA LEU A 8 1.95 -6.97 -12.17
C LEU A 8 0.89 -7.92 -12.72
N THR A 9 0.08 -7.52 -13.69
CA THR A 9 -0.87 -8.42 -14.36
C THR A 9 -0.15 -9.62 -14.96
N LYS A 10 0.94 -9.38 -15.70
CA LYS A 10 1.73 -10.46 -16.31
C LYS A 10 2.41 -11.37 -15.28
N GLN A 11 2.92 -10.83 -14.19
CA GLN A 11 3.72 -11.59 -13.22
C GLN A 11 2.88 -12.24 -12.11
N CYS A 12 1.79 -11.59 -11.72
CA CYS A 12 1.01 -11.91 -10.54
C CYS A 12 -0.42 -12.37 -10.86
N GLY A 13 -0.93 -12.18 -12.08
CA GLY A 13 -2.28 -12.62 -12.46
C GLY A 13 -2.53 -14.11 -12.23
N LYS A 14 -1.49 -14.95 -12.31
CA LYS A 14 -1.54 -16.38 -11.98
C LYS A 14 -1.85 -16.71 -10.50
N PHE A 15 -1.79 -15.73 -9.61
CA PHE A 15 -2.11 -15.89 -8.18
C PHE A 15 -3.52 -15.39 -7.85
N LEU A 16 -4.24 -14.85 -8.83
CA LEU A 16 -5.62 -14.42 -8.67
C LEU A 16 -6.58 -15.58 -8.94
N GLU A 17 -7.83 -15.40 -8.50
CA GLU A 17 -8.89 -16.36 -8.77
C GLU A 17 -9.21 -16.39 -10.29
N PRO A 18 -9.75 -17.50 -10.81
CA PRO A 18 -10.14 -17.58 -12.22
C PRO A 18 -11.09 -16.42 -12.61
N GLY A 19 -10.74 -15.70 -13.68
CA GLY A 19 -11.49 -14.54 -14.18
C GLY A 19 -11.28 -13.23 -13.42
N GLU A 20 -10.51 -13.23 -12.32
CA GLU A 20 -10.16 -12.01 -11.59
C GLU A 20 -8.98 -11.29 -12.28
N THR A 21 -9.10 -9.96 -12.42
CA THR A 21 -8.11 -9.10 -13.09
C THR A 21 -7.55 -8.05 -12.13
N ILE A 22 -6.35 -7.55 -12.44
CA ILE A 22 -5.77 -6.39 -11.76
C ILE A 22 -6.23 -5.13 -12.50
N GLU A 23 -6.88 -4.22 -11.79
CA GLU A 23 -7.41 -2.96 -12.34
C GLU A 23 -6.35 -1.86 -12.30
N ALA A 24 -5.79 -1.60 -11.12
CA ALA A 24 -4.77 -0.59 -10.92
C ALA A 24 -3.70 -1.06 -9.95
N SER A 25 -2.54 -0.38 -9.95
CA SER A 25 -1.44 -0.74 -9.06
C SER A 25 -0.54 0.44 -8.73
N VAL A 26 -0.07 0.47 -7.49
CA VAL A 26 0.88 1.46 -6.98
C VAL A 26 2.03 0.79 -6.23
N LEU A 27 3.21 1.39 -6.34
CA LEU A 27 4.34 1.06 -5.49
C LEU A 27 4.31 2.03 -4.31
N THR A 28 4.18 1.50 -3.11
CA THR A 28 4.21 2.29 -1.89
C THR A 28 5.43 1.94 -1.05
N SER A 29 5.92 2.91 -0.28
CA SER A 29 6.92 2.71 0.76
C SER A 29 6.41 3.25 2.08
N ALA A 30 6.85 2.66 3.18
CA ALA A 30 6.44 3.12 4.49
C ALA A 30 7.04 4.53 4.77
N PRO A 31 6.35 5.43 5.51
CA PRO A 31 6.84 6.78 5.80
C PRO A 31 8.30 6.85 6.25
N GLY A 32 9.07 7.80 5.71
CA GLY A 32 10.47 8.00 6.10
C GLY A 32 11.47 6.96 5.56
N GLN A 33 11.05 5.99 4.72
CA GLN A 33 11.93 4.92 4.25
C GLN A 33 13.08 5.43 3.39
N TYR A 34 12.80 6.38 2.49
CA TYR A 34 13.84 7.01 1.68
C TYR A 34 14.74 7.95 2.47
N THR A 35 14.22 8.69 3.44
CA THR A 35 15.07 9.55 4.29
C THR A 35 15.98 8.70 5.16
N ALA A 36 15.49 7.56 5.66
CA ALA A 36 16.33 6.61 6.36
C ALA A 36 17.36 5.94 5.45
N LEU A 37 17.01 5.59 4.21
CA LEU A 37 17.98 5.10 3.21
C LEU A 37 19.07 6.13 2.93
N LEU A 38 18.72 7.41 2.78
CA LEU A 38 19.68 8.49 2.57
C LEU A 38 20.56 8.73 3.80
N ALA A 39 19.99 8.64 5.01
CA ALA A 39 20.69 8.91 6.25
C ALA A 39 21.58 7.75 6.74
N PHE A 40 21.17 6.50 6.48
CA PHE A 40 21.80 5.30 7.06
C PHE A 40 22.20 4.24 6.02
N GLY A 41 22.19 4.58 4.73
CA GLY A 41 22.54 3.67 3.65
C GLY A 41 21.67 2.40 3.64
N PHE A 42 22.26 1.24 3.31
CA PHE A 42 21.55 -0.05 3.21
C PHE A 42 20.89 -0.52 4.52
N LEU A 43 21.30 0.02 5.68
CA LEU A 43 20.65 -0.25 6.97
C LEU A 43 19.42 0.64 7.21
N GLY A 44 19.29 1.73 6.45
CA GLY A 44 18.17 2.68 6.53
C GLY A 44 16.79 2.03 6.48
N PRO A 45 16.48 1.12 5.54
CA PRO A 45 15.20 0.41 5.52
C PRO A 45 14.93 -0.41 6.79
N LEU A 46 15.95 -1.06 7.37
CA LEU A 46 15.81 -1.83 8.62
C LEU A 46 15.58 -0.91 9.83
N ILE A 47 16.33 0.18 9.91
CA ILE A 47 16.18 1.20 10.95
C ILE A 47 14.81 1.86 10.85
N ASN A 48 14.37 2.19 9.63
CA ASN A 48 13.05 2.77 9.42
C ASN A 48 11.93 1.80 9.76
N ARG A 49 12.10 0.51 9.46
CA ARG A 49 11.13 -0.52 9.84
C ARG A 49 11.03 -0.65 11.36
N LYS A 50 12.17 -0.62 12.08
CA LYS A 50 12.16 -0.56 13.56
C LYS A 50 11.53 0.72 14.07
N LEU A 51 11.87 1.87 13.48
CA LEU A 51 11.30 3.17 13.85
C LEU A 51 9.80 3.22 13.60
N GLN A 52 9.30 2.65 12.52
CA GLN A 52 7.86 2.59 12.24
C GLN A 52 7.13 1.54 13.06
N ALA A 53 7.76 0.39 13.34
CA ALA A 53 7.24 -0.56 14.32
C ALA A 53 7.16 0.08 15.72
N SER A 54 8.06 1.02 16.05
CA SER A 54 7.99 1.82 17.27
C SER A 54 7.07 3.05 17.18
N LYS A 55 6.84 3.59 15.97
CA LYS A 55 5.99 4.76 15.69
C LYS A 55 4.62 4.32 15.16
N GLY A 56 3.94 3.44 15.90
CA GLY A 56 2.58 3.01 15.60
C GLY A 56 1.66 4.16 15.14
N THR A 57 0.69 3.81 14.30
CA THR A 57 -0.16 4.71 13.53
C THR A 57 -0.66 5.89 14.36
N VAL A 58 -0.31 7.12 13.96
CA VAL A 58 -0.84 8.33 14.60
C VAL A 58 -2.19 8.64 13.99
N VAL A 59 -3.29 8.35 14.68
CA VAL A 59 -4.55 9.05 14.48
C VAL A 59 -4.77 9.81 15.79
N GLU A 60 -4.85 11.14 15.71
CA GLU A 60 -5.17 12.02 16.85
C GLU A 60 -4.33 11.85 18.15
N GLY A 61 -3.01 11.90 18.05
CA GLY A 61 -2.17 12.15 19.25
C GLY A 61 -2.10 11.03 20.31
N VAL A 62 -2.68 9.85 20.07
CA VAL A 62 -2.53 8.69 20.95
C VAL A 62 -1.66 7.63 20.27
N TYR A 63 -0.58 7.25 20.95
CA TYR A 63 0.35 6.22 20.48
C TYR A 63 -0.27 4.82 20.65
N THR A 64 -0.68 4.17 19.57
CA THR A 64 -1.07 2.75 19.60
C THR A 64 -0.28 1.92 18.59
N LYS A 65 0.17 0.75 19.02
CA LYS A 65 0.76 -0.29 18.14
C LYS A 65 -0.19 -0.55 16.96
N PRO A 66 0.31 -0.85 15.74
CA PRO A 66 -0.57 -1.27 14.66
C PRO A 66 -1.43 -2.46 15.13
N ALA A 67 -2.72 -2.38 14.89
CA ALA A 67 -3.72 -3.38 15.27
C ALA A 67 -4.59 -3.71 14.05
N GLY A 68 -5.33 -4.81 14.11
CA GLY A 68 -6.29 -5.16 13.06
C GLY A 68 -5.68 -5.37 11.67
N THR A 69 -6.42 -4.96 10.65
CA THR A 69 -6.14 -5.13 9.21
C THR A 69 -4.82 -4.49 8.80
N ALA A 70 -4.42 -3.39 9.44
CA ALA A 70 -3.13 -2.74 9.20
C ALA A 70 -1.91 -3.66 9.49
N LEU A 71 -2.04 -4.68 10.34
CA LEU A 71 -0.96 -5.65 10.62
C LEU A 71 -0.62 -6.55 9.43
N LEU A 72 -1.51 -6.64 8.44
CA LEU A 72 -1.30 -7.45 7.24
C LEU A 72 -0.28 -6.81 6.27
N PHE A 73 0.18 -5.59 6.53
CA PHE A 73 1.05 -4.84 5.62
C PHE A 73 2.52 -4.83 6.11
N PRO A 74 3.50 -5.21 5.27
CA PRO A 74 4.87 -5.52 5.72
C PRO A 74 5.77 -4.32 6.09
N GLY A 75 5.24 -3.11 6.33
CA GLY A 75 5.97 -1.97 6.89
C GLY A 75 7.17 -1.45 6.08
N GLY A 76 7.26 -1.79 4.79
CA GLY A 76 8.35 -1.45 3.88
C GLY A 76 7.86 -1.11 2.47
N GLU A 77 8.65 -1.43 1.44
CA GLU A 77 8.16 -1.33 0.06
C GLU A 77 7.11 -2.40 -0.21
N MET A 78 5.97 -1.96 -0.75
CA MET A 78 4.80 -2.79 -1.02
C MET A 78 4.28 -2.49 -2.41
N PHE A 79 3.95 -3.54 -3.14
CA PHE A 79 3.22 -3.43 -4.40
C PHE A 79 1.76 -3.68 -4.06
N LEU A 80 0.97 -2.61 -4.13
CA LEU A 80 -0.46 -2.66 -3.89
C LEU A 80 -1.18 -2.73 -5.24
N SER A 81 -2.19 -3.57 -5.34
CA SER A 81 -3.04 -3.68 -6.52
C SER A 81 -4.50 -3.74 -6.11
N THR A 82 -5.36 -3.16 -6.93
CA THR A 82 -6.80 -3.31 -6.85
C THR A 82 -7.23 -4.37 -7.86
N THR A 83 -8.21 -5.19 -7.51
CA THR A 83 -8.71 -6.25 -8.40
C THR A 83 -10.12 -5.94 -8.91
N SER A 84 -10.59 -6.67 -9.92
CA SER A 84 -11.96 -6.57 -10.45
C SER A 84 -13.05 -7.01 -9.47
N ARG A 85 -12.66 -7.49 -8.27
CA ARG A 85 -13.55 -7.75 -7.14
C ARG A 85 -13.58 -6.60 -6.12
N GLY A 86 -12.74 -5.59 -6.31
CA GLY A 86 -12.54 -4.49 -5.38
C GLY A 86 -11.54 -4.78 -4.27
N ASP A 87 -10.91 -5.95 -4.28
CA ASP A 87 -9.93 -6.29 -3.25
C ASP A 87 -8.66 -5.46 -3.42
N LEU A 88 -8.11 -5.02 -2.28
CA LEU A 88 -6.76 -4.52 -2.16
C LEU A 88 -5.79 -5.67 -1.88
N VAL A 89 -4.88 -5.92 -2.80
CA VAL A 89 -3.90 -7.00 -2.72
C VAL A 89 -2.49 -6.45 -2.51
N VAL A 90 -1.78 -7.03 -1.55
CA VAL A 90 -0.35 -6.81 -1.31
C VAL A 90 0.42 -8.00 -1.88
N TRP A 91 1.34 -7.74 -2.81
CA TRP A 91 2.11 -8.84 -3.42
C TRP A 91 3.32 -9.25 -2.59
N LYS A 92 3.51 -10.56 -2.43
CA LYS A 92 4.69 -11.16 -1.78
C LYS A 92 5.85 -11.23 -2.76
N ARG A 93 7.02 -10.72 -2.37
CA ARG A 93 8.28 -10.87 -3.10
C ARG A 93 9.23 -11.78 -2.33
N ASN A 94 9.92 -12.66 -3.05
CA ASN A 94 11.01 -13.46 -2.48
C ASN A 94 12.33 -12.68 -2.44
N PHE A 95 13.36 -13.26 -1.81
CA PHE A 95 14.69 -12.65 -1.68
C PHE A 95 15.37 -12.36 -3.03
N ARG A 96 14.96 -13.04 -4.12
CA ARG A 96 15.43 -12.77 -5.49
C ARG A 96 14.64 -11.65 -6.19
N GLY A 97 13.76 -10.96 -5.45
CA GLY A 97 12.93 -9.87 -5.95
C GLY A 97 11.80 -10.30 -6.88
N ARG A 98 11.50 -11.60 -7.00
CA ARG A 98 10.39 -12.13 -7.82
C ARG A 98 9.11 -12.23 -7.01
N PHE A 99 7.97 -12.02 -7.66
CA PHE A 99 6.66 -12.24 -7.04
C PHE A 99 6.40 -13.73 -6.85
N SER A 100 6.03 -14.11 -5.63
CA SER A 100 5.86 -15.50 -5.21
C SER A 100 4.47 -15.80 -4.65
N GLY A 101 3.56 -14.83 -4.65
CA GLY A 101 2.18 -15.01 -4.20
C GLY A 101 1.59 -13.72 -3.65
N ILE A 102 0.47 -13.87 -2.95
CA ILE A 102 -0.21 -12.81 -2.22
C ILE A 102 0.33 -12.80 -0.78
N HIS A 103 0.71 -11.61 -0.28
CA HIS A 103 1.08 -11.42 1.11
C HIS A 103 -0.16 -11.14 1.96
N ALA A 104 -1.04 -10.27 1.48
CA ALA A 104 -2.30 -9.93 2.10
C ALA A 104 -3.34 -9.58 1.04
N ARG A 105 -4.60 -9.83 1.36
CA ARG A 105 -5.77 -9.44 0.56
C ARG A 105 -6.79 -8.83 1.52
N VAL A 106 -7.25 -7.63 1.21
CA VAL A 106 -8.19 -6.84 2.00
C VAL A 106 -9.40 -6.56 1.12
N PRO A 107 -10.61 -7.03 1.47
CA PRO A 107 -11.81 -6.76 0.68
C PRO A 107 -12.14 -5.27 0.62
N ALA A 108 -12.77 -4.80 -0.46
CA ALA A 108 -13.20 -3.41 -0.61
C ALA A 108 -13.98 -2.91 0.62
N GLY A 109 -14.94 -3.72 1.10
CA GLY A 109 -15.77 -3.36 2.26
C GLY A 109 -15.03 -3.24 3.59
N ALA A 110 -13.78 -3.70 3.66
CA ALA A 110 -12.93 -3.49 4.83
C ALA A 110 -12.20 -2.14 4.77
N ILE A 111 -12.20 -1.44 3.63
CA ILE A 111 -11.56 -0.14 3.40
C ILE A 111 -12.67 0.93 3.48
N GLN A 112 -12.63 1.80 4.48
CA GLN A 112 -13.62 2.88 4.61
C GLN A 112 -13.25 4.08 3.74
N THR A 113 -12.01 4.54 3.90
CA THR A 113 -11.57 5.81 3.32
C THR A 113 -10.10 5.72 2.93
N ILE A 114 -9.76 6.40 1.85
CA ILE A 114 -8.39 6.62 1.43
C ILE A 114 -8.13 8.12 1.40
N GLU A 115 -7.26 8.58 2.27
CA GLU A 115 -6.80 9.96 2.28
C GLU A 115 -5.51 10.07 1.49
N SER A 116 -5.36 11.16 0.74
CA SER A 116 -4.14 11.44 0.00
C SER A 116 -3.72 12.90 0.14
N ASP A 117 -2.44 13.11 0.48
CA ASP A 117 -1.79 14.42 0.53
C ASP A 117 -0.68 14.44 -0.53
N LYS A 118 -0.88 15.25 -1.56
CA LYS A 118 0.06 15.38 -2.68
C LYS A 118 1.02 16.53 -2.42
N THR A 119 2.22 16.19 -1.97
CA THR A 119 3.33 17.14 -1.84
C THR A 119 4.15 17.23 -3.13
N LYS A 120 4.99 18.28 -3.27
CA LYS A 120 5.88 18.47 -4.43
C LYS A 120 6.78 17.27 -4.76
N LEU A 121 7.10 16.43 -3.77
CA LEU A 121 8.04 15.31 -3.93
C LEU A 121 7.36 13.94 -3.89
N ARG A 122 6.22 13.79 -3.20
CA ARG A 122 5.57 12.50 -2.92
C ARG A 122 4.08 12.66 -2.65
N THR A 123 3.32 11.61 -2.94
CA THR A 123 1.92 11.48 -2.49
C THR A 123 1.91 10.60 -1.24
N LYS A 124 1.53 11.17 -0.10
CA LYS A 124 1.24 10.40 1.11
C LYS A 124 -0.17 9.85 0.99
N VAL A 125 -0.35 8.61 1.43
CA VAL A 125 -1.65 7.94 1.41
C VAL A 125 -1.90 7.30 2.77
N THR A 126 -3.13 7.46 3.27
CA THR A 126 -3.61 6.78 4.46
C THR A 126 -4.82 5.95 4.07
N PHE A 127 -4.76 4.63 4.29
CA PHE A 127 -5.92 3.76 4.20
C PHE A 127 -6.50 3.62 5.60
N LEU A 128 -7.78 3.94 5.77
CA LEU A 128 -8.54 3.73 6.99
C LEU A 128 -9.44 2.51 6.79
N PHE A 129 -9.36 1.56 7.72
CA PHE A 129 -10.08 0.29 7.65
C PHE A 129 -11.27 0.29 8.62
N SER A 130 -12.27 -0.53 8.30
CA SER A 130 -13.52 -0.66 9.08
C SER A 130 -13.34 -1.10 10.53
N ASP A 131 -12.20 -1.74 10.85
CA ASP A 131 -11.83 -2.13 12.21
C ASP A 131 -11.14 -1.01 13.01
N GLY A 132 -11.13 0.22 12.47
CA GLY A 132 -10.49 1.39 13.06
C GLY A 132 -8.97 1.43 12.88
N SER A 133 -8.36 0.43 12.25
CA SER A 133 -6.93 0.43 11.95
C SER A 133 -6.60 1.30 10.73
N GLY A 134 -5.37 1.80 10.67
CA GLY A 134 -4.91 2.64 9.57
C GLY A 134 -3.55 2.21 9.02
N LEU A 135 -3.37 2.32 7.70
CA LEU A 135 -2.09 2.13 7.02
C LEU A 135 -1.64 3.44 6.40
N ARG A 136 -0.45 3.90 6.79
CA ARG A 136 0.21 5.06 6.16
C ARG A 136 1.31 4.62 5.22
N ALA A 137 1.32 5.17 4.01
CA ALA A 137 2.34 4.90 3.02
C ALA A 137 2.64 6.13 2.15
N ASN A 138 3.78 6.11 1.46
CA ASN A 138 4.10 7.06 0.39
C ASN A 138 4.01 6.34 -0.95
N VAL A 139 3.31 6.90 -1.91
CA VAL A 139 3.33 6.42 -3.30
C VAL A 139 4.64 6.87 -3.95
N ASN A 140 5.36 5.92 -4.52
CA ASN A 140 6.62 6.13 -5.22
C ASN A 140 6.34 6.43 -6.70
N GLY A 141 7.14 7.31 -7.31
CA GLY A 141 6.92 7.99 -8.61
C GLY A 141 6.83 7.14 -9.88
N ASN A 142 6.45 5.86 -9.80
CA ASN A 142 6.23 4.97 -10.93
C ASN A 142 4.78 4.43 -11.04
N GLY A 143 3.84 4.91 -10.21
CA GLY A 143 2.41 4.61 -10.30
C GLY A 143 1.55 5.87 -10.26
N THR A 144 0.43 5.87 -10.98
CA THR A 144 -0.59 6.91 -10.92
C THR A 144 -1.54 6.59 -9.78
N PHE A 145 -1.39 7.28 -8.64
CA PHE A 145 -2.32 7.13 -7.51
C PHE A 145 -3.76 7.42 -7.93
N ASP A 146 -3.97 8.36 -8.86
CA ASP A 146 -5.28 8.72 -9.41
C ASP A 146 -6.02 7.54 -10.06
N GLU A 147 -5.32 6.70 -10.84
CA GLU A 147 -5.93 5.49 -11.44
C GLU A 147 -6.27 4.45 -10.36
N PHE A 148 -5.44 4.39 -9.32
CA PHE A 148 -5.61 3.46 -8.22
C PHE A 148 -6.76 3.84 -7.30
N SER A 149 -6.87 5.11 -6.89
CA SER A 149 -8.00 5.59 -6.09
C SER A 149 -9.32 5.47 -6.86
N ALA A 150 -9.35 5.87 -8.13
CA ALA A 150 -10.53 5.74 -8.98
C ALA A 150 -11.05 4.28 -9.06
N SER A 151 -10.13 3.31 -9.11
CA SER A 151 -10.50 1.88 -9.15
C SER A 151 -11.12 1.35 -7.85
N LEU A 152 -10.94 2.04 -6.71
CA LEU A 152 -11.58 1.69 -5.43
C LEU A 152 -12.88 2.45 -5.21
N SER A 153 -13.01 3.65 -5.77
CA SER A 153 -14.23 4.45 -5.69
C SER A 153 -15.44 3.76 -6.35
N GLN A 154 -15.23 2.94 -7.38
CA GLN A 154 -16.31 2.12 -7.95
C GLN A 154 -16.90 1.08 -6.96
N TYR A 155 -16.17 0.77 -5.88
CA TYR A 155 -16.62 -0.12 -4.81
C TYR A 155 -17.02 0.63 -3.53
N GLY A 156 -17.31 1.93 -3.64
CA GLY A 156 -17.81 2.74 -2.52
C GLY A 156 -16.72 3.20 -1.55
N VAL A 157 -15.44 3.03 -1.88
CA VAL A 157 -14.35 3.56 -1.07
C VAL A 157 -14.18 5.06 -1.36
N GLU A 158 -14.37 5.88 -0.33
CA GLU A 158 -14.24 7.32 -0.46
C GLU A 158 -12.76 7.72 -0.58
N SER A 159 -12.45 8.58 -1.56
CA SER A 159 -11.11 9.13 -1.76
C SER A 159 -11.10 10.61 -1.40
N ILE A 160 -10.40 10.95 -0.32
CA ILE A 160 -10.30 12.32 0.18
C ILE A 160 -8.94 12.89 -0.23
N LEU A 161 -8.95 14.06 -0.88
CA LEU A 161 -7.75 14.85 -1.11
C LEU A 161 -7.58 15.83 0.06
N VAL A 162 -6.46 15.71 0.75
CA VAL A 162 -6.09 16.51 1.93
C VAL A 162 -5.03 17.55 1.54
#